data_AF-A0A1H3RRP3-F1
#
_entry.id   AF-A0A1H3RRP3-F1
#
_cell.length_a   1.000
_cell.length_b   1.000
_cell.length_c   1.000
_cell.angle_alpha   90.00
_cell.angle_beta   90.00
_cell.angle_gamma   90.00
#
_symmetry.space_group_name_H-M   'P 1'
#
loop_
_entity.id
_entity.type
_entity.pdbx_description
1 polymer ?
#
loop_
_entity_poly.entity_id
_entity_poly.type
_entity_poly.pdbx_seq_one_letter_code
_entity_poly.pdbx_strand_id
1 'polypeptide(L)'
;MLWGLILFIAAMAVLRSIQILWSSYPDSKRFFSLYNLTVLFLIYTTVLIAFGLSYVVLEESGFSVLREDGKSLNVHSFQLVEVCLYFSAVTLLSVGYGDVTPIGIGRWIAIVEALIGYTLPFAFVVRTVIDNEK
;
A
#
# COMPACT_ATOMS: atom_id res chain seq x y z
N MET A 1 22.73 4.44 -0.29
CA MET A 1 22.27 5.62 -1.08
C MET A 1 21.13 5.25 -2.05
N LEU A 2 21.27 4.18 -2.85
CA LEU A 2 20.24 3.71 -3.79
C LEU A 2 18.90 3.32 -3.11
N TRP A 3 18.98 2.53 -2.04
CA TRP A 3 17.80 2.08 -1.27
C TRP A 3 16.97 3.22 -0.68
N GLY A 4 17.63 4.26 -0.16
CA GLY A 4 16.95 5.45 0.36
C GLY A 4 16.22 6.26 -0.72
N LEU A 5 16.76 6.31 -1.94
CA LEU A 5 16.08 6.95 -3.08
C LEU A 5 14.81 6.21 -3.47
N ILE A 6 14.83 4.87 -3.47
CA ILE A 6 13.65 4.05 -3.77
C ILE A 6 12.53 4.34 -2.77
N LEU A 7 12.85 4.35 -1.47
CA LEU A 7 11.87 4.68 -0.42
C LEU A 7 11.33 6.11 -0.55
N PHE A 8 12.19 7.08 -0.87
CA PHE A 8 11.78 8.47 -1.07
C PHE A 8 10.84 8.62 -2.28
N ILE A 9 11.14 7.97 -3.40
CA ILE A 9 10.31 7.97 -4.60
C ILE A 9 8.96 7.29 -4.31
N ALA A 10 8.95 6.17 -3.61
CA ALA A 10 7.73 5.47 -3.21
C ALA A 10 6.83 6.36 -2.32
N ALA A 11 7.42 7.03 -1.32
CA ALA A 11 6.70 7.96 -0.46
C ALA A 11 6.12 9.14 -1.26
N MET A 12 6.91 9.74 -2.15
CA MET A 12 6.44 10.81 -3.02
C MET A 12 5.31 10.36 -3.96
N ALA A 13 5.38 9.14 -4.50
CA ALA A 13 4.32 8.59 -5.35
C ALA A 13 3.00 8.42 -4.58
N VAL A 14 3.05 7.88 -3.36
CA VAL A 14 1.89 7.75 -2.48
C VAL A 14 1.29 9.12 -2.15
N LEU A 15 2.12 10.10 -1.76
CA LEU A 15 1.67 11.45 -1.44
C LEU A 15 0.98 12.12 -2.64
N ARG A 16 1.55 11.99 -3.85
CA ARG A 16 0.95 12.54 -5.07
C ARG A 16 -0.38 11.86 -5.42
N SER A 17 -0.47 10.55 -5.22
CA SER A 17 -1.71 9.78 -5.46
C SER A 17 -2.83 10.23 -4.52
N ILE A 18 -2.54 10.44 -3.24
CA ILE A 18 -3.49 10.97 -2.25
C ILE A 18 -3.88 12.43 -2.59
N GLN A 19 -2.93 13.27 -3.02
CA GLN A 19 -3.22 14.64 -3.43
C GLN A 19 -4.17 14.70 -4.63
N ILE A 20 -4.05 13.79 -5.60
CA ILE A 20 -4.97 13.67 -6.73
C ILE A 20 -6.40 13.39 -6.24
N LEU A 21 -6.55 12.53 -5.22
CA LEU A 21 -7.86 12.25 -4.62
C LEU A 21 -8.51 13.52 -4.05
N TRP A 22 -7.75 14.46 -3.50
CA TRP A 22 -8.32 15.72 -3.01
C TRP A 22 -8.47 16.81 -4.08
N SER A 23 -7.59 16.85 -5.09
CA SER A 23 -7.58 17.89 -6.11
C SER A 23 -8.54 17.64 -7.27
N SER A 24 -8.95 16.39 -7.54
CA SER A 24 -9.84 16.07 -8.65
C SER A 24 -11.28 16.50 -8.34
N TYR A 25 -11.64 17.74 -8.62
CA TYR A 25 -13.02 18.25 -8.55
C TYR A 25 -13.93 17.34 -9.40
N PRO A 26 -14.89 16.60 -8.82
CA PRO A 26 -15.76 15.75 -9.61
C PRO A 26 -16.80 16.61 -10.33
N ASP A 27 -16.53 16.97 -11.58
CA ASP A 27 -17.57 17.40 -12.51
C ASP A 27 -18.42 16.20 -12.93
N SER A 28 -19.24 15.64 -12.03
CA SER A 28 -20.36 14.79 -12.44
C SER A 28 -21.31 14.46 -11.30
N LYS A 29 -22.59 14.79 -11.51
CA LYS A 29 -23.76 14.49 -10.66
C LYS A 29 -24.07 12.98 -10.49
N ARG A 30 -23.06 12.10 -10.53
CA ARG A 30 -23.24 10.64 -10.38
C ARG A 30 -22.35 10.11 -9.26
N PHE A 31 -23.00 9.64 -8.20
CA PHE A 31 -22.44 8.92 -7.04
C PHE A 31 -21.43 7.81 -7.41
N PHE A 32 -21.56 7.21 -8.60
CA PHE A 32 -20.74 6.10 -9.08
C PHE A 32 -20.19 6.38 -10.48
N SER A 33 -19.30 7.36 -10.59
CA SER A 33 -18.52 7.52 -11.83
C SER A 33 -17.40 6.49 -11.85
N LEU A 34 -17.28 5.73 -12.95
CA LEU A 34 -16.16 4.81 -13.19
C LEU A 34 -14.81 5.50 -12.97
N TYR A 35 -14.73 6.81 -13.19
CA TYR A 35 -13.57 7.63 -12.90
C TYR A 35 -13.11 7.53 -11.43
N ASN A 36 -14.03 7.67 -10.48
CA ASN A 36 -13.71 7.67 -9.05
C ASN A 36 -13.21 6.28 -8.59
N LEU A 37 -13.78 5.20 -9.13
CA LEU A 37 -13.29 3.84 -8.89
C LEU A 37 -11.89 3.62 -9.47
N THR A 38 -11.63 4.12 -10.69
CA THR A 38 -10.29 4.04 -11.31
C THR A 38 -9.25 4.80 -10.47
N VAL A 39 -9.59 5.98 -9.95
CA VAL A 39 -8.70 6.74 -9.05
C VAL A 39 -8.44 5.96 -7.77
N LEU A 40 -9.47 5.41 -7.12
CA LEU A 40 -9.32 4.60 -5.92
C LEU A 40 -8.41 3.38 -6.17
N PHE A 41 -8.65 2.65 -7.27
CA PHE A 41 -7.82 1.52 -7.67
C PHE A 41 -6.35 1.91 -7.85
N LEU A 42 -6.08 3.02 -8.56
CA LEU A 42 -4.70 3.52 -8.76
C LEU A 42 -4.01 3.89 -7.43
N ILE A 43 -4.73 4.46 -6.47
CA ILE A 43 -4.19 4.75 -5.14
C ILE A 43 -3.82 3.46 -4.42
N TYR A 44 -4.72 2.47 -4.41
CA TYR A 44 -4.45 1.15 -3.84
C TYR A 44 -3.21 0.49 -4.46
N THR A 45 -3.12 0.45 -5.79
CA THR A 45 -1.96 -0.11 -6.49
C THR A 45 -0.67 0.63 -6.13
N THR A 46 -0.72 1.96 -6.02
CA THR A 46 0.46 2.76 -5.66
C THR A 46 0.93 2.47 -4.23
N VAL A 47 -0.01 2.41 -3.28
CA VAL A 47 0.29 2.12 -1.86
C VAL A 47 0.85 0.70 -1.72
N LEU A 48 0.24 -0.28 -2.39
CA LEU A 48 0.70 -1.67 -2.42
C LEU A 48 2.14 -1.76 -2.94
N ILE A 49 2.45 -1.14 -4.08
CA ILE A 49 3.81 -1.16 -4.63
C ILE A 49 4.79 -0.46 -3.68
N ALA A 50 4.41 0.65 -3.07
CA ALA A 50 5.26 1.39 -2.15
C ALA A 50 5.62 0.58 -0.90
N PHE A 51 4.64 -0.04 -0.24
CA PHE A 51 4.89 -0.88 0.93
C PHE A 51 5.61 -2.18 0.55
N GLY A 52 5.21 -2.86 -0.52
CA GLY A 52 5.92 -4.02 -1.04
C GLY A 52 7.40 -3.76 -1.29
N LEU A 53 7.74 -2.65 -1.97
CA LEU A 53 9.13 -2.24 -2.16
C LEU A 53 9.83 -1.91 -0.84
N SER A 54 9.13 -1.32 0.14
CA SER A 54 9.72 -1.04 1.45
C SER A 54 10.17 -2.30 2.19
N TYR A 55 9.39 -3.39 2.11
CA TYR A 55 9.79 -4.68 2.67
C TYR A 55 10.99 -5.27 1.95
N VAL A 56 11.01 -5.22 0.60
CA VAL A 56 12.17 -5.66 -0.20
C VAL A 56 13.43 -4.91 0.21
N VAL A 57 13.36 -3.59 0.32
CA VAL A 57 14.51 -2.76 0.71
C VAL A 57 15.04 -3.16 2.08
N LEU A 58 14.16 -3.45 3.04
CA LEU A 58 14.56 -3.80 4.40
C LEU A 58 15.20 -5.19 4.45
N GLU A 59 14.61 -6.19 3.79
CA GLU A 59 15.17 -7.54 3.68
C GLU A 59 16.55 -7.51 2.99
N GLU A 60 16.68 -6.83 1.85
CA GLU A 60 17.96 -6.67 1.13
C GLU A 60 19.00 -5.85 1.92
N SER A 61 18.56 -4.99 2.85
CA SER A 61 19.45 -4.28 3.78
C SER A 61 19.89 -5.14 4.96
N GLY A 62 19.46 -6.41 5.03
CA GLY A 62 19.79 -7.36 6.09
C GLY A 62 18.86 -7.29 7.32
N PHE A 63 17.78 -6.50 7.26
CA PHE A 63 16.76 -6.47 8.30
C PHE A 63 15.67 -7.47 7.98
N SER A 64 15.64 -8.58 8.73
CA SER A 64 14.55 -9.55 8.61
C SER A 64 13.25 -8.95 9.16
N VAL A 65 12.32 -8.68 8.25
CA VAL A 65 11.03 -8.03 8.50
C VAL A 65 9.85 -8.93 8.18
N LEU A 66 10.04 -9.95 7.36
CA LEU A 66 9.03 -10.94 6.97
C LEU A 66 9.52 -12.37 7.19
N ARG A 67 8.56 -13.28 7.30
CA ARG A 67 8.76 -14.71 7.48
C ARG A 67 7.69 -15.47 6.74
N GLU A 68 8.09 -16.47 5.96
CA GLU A 68 7.19 -17.35 5.20
C GLU A 68 7.22 -18.74 5.83
N ASP A 69 6.05 -19.29 6.18
CA ASP A 69 5.90 -20.62 6.82
C ASP A 69 6.82 -20.86 8.04
N GLY A 70 7.02 -19.83 8.84
CA GLY A 70 7.88 -19.92 10.02
C GLY A 70 9.39 -19.84 9.74
N LYS A 71 9.83 -19.72 8.48
CA LYS A 71 11.24 -19.64 8.05
C LYS A 71 11.60 -18.25 7.53
N SER A 72 12.84 -17.83 7.80
CA SER A 72 13.38 -16.59 7.22
C SER A 72 13.40 -16.70 5.70
N LEU A 73 13.10 -15.58 5.02
CA LEU A 73 13.19 -15.49 3.57
C LEU A 73 14.65 -15.73 3.16
N ASN A 74 14.90 -16.84 2.47
CA ASN A 74 16.23 -17.24 2.01
C ASN A 74 16.19 -17.41 0.48
N VAL A 75 15.63 -16.40 -0.18
CA VAL A 75 15.17 -16.48 -1.57
C VAL A 75 15.86 -15.45 -2.44
N HIS A 76 16.15 -15.86 -3.69
CA HIS A 76 16.78 -15.00 -4.69
C HIS A 76 15.85 -13.84 -5.10
N SER A 77 16.44 -12.72 -5.52
CA SER A 77 15.84 -11.38 -5.53
C SER A 77 14.46 -11.24 -6.18
N PHE A 78 14.13 -12.02 -7.22
CA PHE A 78 12.80 -11.94 -7.85
C PHE A 78 11.69 -12.51 -6.95
N GLN A 79 11.94 -13.66 -6.32
CA GLN A 79 10.98 -14.29 -5.41
C GLN A 79 10.80 -13.46 -4.14
N LEU A 80 11.85 -12.74 -3.70
CA LEU A 80 11.72 -11.78 -2.61
C LEU A 80 10.73 -10.66 -2.93
N VAL A 81 10.81 -10.09 -4.14
CA VAL A 81 9.88 -9.04 -4.59
C VAL A 81 8.46 -9.57 -4.65
N GLU A 82 8.25 -10.78 -5.16
CA GLU A 82 6.95 -11.43 -5.21
C GLU A 82 6.34 -11.61 -3.82
N VAL A 83 7.09 -12.20 -2.87
CA VAL A 83 6.61 -12.42 -1.49
C VAL A 83 6.31 -11.09 -0.78
N CYS A 84 7.14 -10.07 -0.97
CA CYS A 84 6.92 -8.75 -0.36
C CYS A 84 5.69 -8.04 -0.94
N LEU A 85 5.49 -8.09 -2.26
CA LEU A 85 4.30 -7.53 -2.92
C LEU A 85 3.04 -8.29 -2.52
N TYR A 86 3.12 -9.61 -2.43
CA TYR A 86 2.03 -10.46 -1.95
C TYR A 86 1.66 -10.11 -0.52
N PHE A 87 2.64 -10.03 0.39
CA PHE A 87 2.43 -9.64 1.79
C PHE A 87 1.78 -8.25 1.89
N SER A 88 2.26 -7.29 1.11
CA SER A 88 1.68 -5.95 1.05
C SER A 88 0.22 -5.98 0.58
N ALA A 89 -0.08 -6.75 -0.48
CA ALA A 89 -1.44 -6.89 -0.98
C ALA A 89 -2.39 -7.45 0.08
N VAL A 90 -2.03 -8.56 0.73
CA VAL A 90 -2.90 -9.20 1.73
C VAL A 90 -3.03 -8.38 3.01
N THR A 91 -2.04 -7.54 3.34
CA THR A 91 -2.07 -6.64 4.49
C THR A 91 -2.93 -5.41 4.19
N LEU A 92 -2.67 -4.72 3.07
CA LEU A 92 -3.39 -3.52 2.65
C LEU A 92 -4.87 -3.81 2.42
N LEU A 93 -5.21 -4.96 1.83
CA LEU A 93 -6.58 -5.38 1.59
C LEU A 93 -7.21 -6.10 2.80
N SER A 94 -6.50 -6.20 3.93
CA SER A 94 -6.97 -6.84 5.17
C SER A 94 -7.39 -8.31 5.01
N VAL A 95 -6.78 -9.04 4.06
CA VAL A 95 -7.01 -10.48 3.85
C VAL A 95 -6.24 -11.32 4.87
N GLY A 96 -4.93 -11.07 4.99
CA GLY A 96 -4.07 -11.67 6.02
C GLY A 96 -4.14 -13.19 6.17
N TYR A 97 -3.83 -13.97 5.13
CA TYR A 97 -3.86 -15.45 5.19
C TYR A 97 -2.95 -16.05 6.27
N GLY A 98 -1.87 -15.37 6.64
CA GLY A 98 -0.97 -15.77 7.74
C GLY A 98 0.14 -16.73 7.33
N ASP A 99 0.26 -17.05 6.05
CA ASP A 99 1.38 -17.76 5.41
C ASP A 99 2.66 -16.92 5.42
N VAL A 100 2.54 -15.61 5.17
CA VAL A 100 3.61 -14.63 5.34
C VAL A 100 3.27 -13.70 6.51
N THR A 101 4.19 -13.59 7.47
CA THR A 101 3.97 -12.84 8.71
C THR A 101 5.07 -11.81 8.98
N PRO A 102 4.71 -10.63 9.52
CA PRO A 102 5.69 -9.62 9.85
C PRO A 102 6.40 -9.93 11.17
N ILE A 103 7.71 -9.68 11.19
CA ILE A 103 8.58 -9.84 12.34
C ILE A 103 9.43 -8.58 12.54
N GLY A 104 10.03 -8.44 13.73
CA GLY A 104 10.89 -7.30 14.05
C GLY A 104 10.21 -5.95 13.77
N ILE A 105 10.90 -5.06 13.04
CA ILE A 105 10.38 -3.74 12.66
C ILE A 105 9.26 -3.81 11.62
N GLY A 106 9.18 -4.90 10.83
CA GLY A 106 8.13 -5.13 9.84
C GLY A 106 6.72 -5.10 10.43
N ARG A 107 6.56 -5.42 11.71
CA ARG A 107 5.27 -5.35 12.43
C ARG A 107 4.70 -3.93 12.47
N TRP A 108 5.55 -2.94 12.74
CA TRP A 108 5.10 -1.54 12.80
C TRP A 108 4.74 -1.01 11.42
N ILE A 109 5.48 -1.43 10.39
CA ILE A 109 5.19 -1.07 9.00
C ILE A 109 3.85 -1.68 8.57
N ALA A 110 3.62 -2.95 8.87
CA ALA A 110 2.37 -3.64 8.57
C ALA A 110 1.15 -3.02 9.29
N ILE A 111 1.32 -2.55 10.53
CA ILE A 111 0.26 -1.83 11.26
C ILE A 111 -0.11 -0.54 10.51
N VAL A 112 0.88 0.25 10.08
CA VAL A 112 0.62 1.50 9.34
C VAL A 112 -0.02 1.20 7.98
N GLU A 113 0.46 0.18 7.28
CA GLU A 113 -0.10 -0.27 6.01
C GLU A 113 -1.57 -0.70 6.14
N ALA A 114 -1.88 -1.52 7.13
CA ALA A 114 -3.24 -1.97 7.41
C ALA A 114 -4.17 -0.80 7.78
N LEU A 115 -3.68 0.17 8.57
CA LEU A 115 -4.43 1.39 8.91
C LEU A 115 -4.75 2.21 7.66
N ILE A 116 -3.79 2.36 6.74
CA ILE A 116 -4.01 3.05 5.46
C ILE A 116 -5.06 2.30 4.63
N GLY A 117 -4.91 0.98 4.50
CA GLY A 117 -5.86 0.11 3.80
C GLY A 117 -7.29 0.24 4.31
N TYR A 118 -7.47 0.27 5.63
CA TYR A 118 -8.78 0.46 6.24
C TYR A 118 -9.35 1.87 6.05
N THR A 119 -8.49 2.89 6.04
CA THR A 119 -8.92 4.31 6.00
C THR A 119 -9.27 4.77 4.57
N LEU A 120 -8.63 4.21 3.54
CA LEU A 120 -8.81 4.66 2.14
C LEU A 120 -10.26 4.56 1.63
N PRO A 121 -11.00 3.44 1.79
CA PRO A 121 -12.40 3.34 1.37
C PRO A 121 -13.28 4.32 2.14
N PHE A 122 -13.04 4.48 3.44
CA PHE A 122 -13.80 5.40 4.28
C PHE A 122 -13.60 6.85 3.82
N ALA A 123 -12.36 7.27 3.58
CA ALA A 123 -12.04 8.60 3.05
C ALA A 123 -12.71 8.86 1.70
N PHE A 124 -12.74 7.84 0.83
CA PHE A 124 -13.43 7.91 -0.46
C PHE A 124 -14.95 8.09 -0.32
N VAL A 125 -15.59 7.33 0.59
CA VAL A 125 -17.02 7.44 0.85
C VAL A 125 -17.37 8.80 1.44
N VAL A 126 -16.65 9.25 2.47
CA VAL A 126 -16.86 10.55 3.12
C VAL A 126 -16.78 11.69 2.10
N ARG A 127 -15.74 11.68 1.26
CA ARG A 127 -15.60 12.67 0.19
C ARG A 127 -16.77 12.64 -0.77
N THR A 128 -17.15 11.45 -1.24
CA THR A 128 -18.25 11.28 -2.19
C THR A 128 -19.58 11.76 -1.61
N VAL A 129 -19.86 11.51 -0.32
CA VAL A 129 -21.09 11.98 0.34
C VAL A 129 -21.09 13.50 0.48
N ILE A 130 -20.00 14.09 0.99
CA ILE A 130 -19.89 15.55 1.17
C ILE A 130 -20.02 16.30 -0.16
N ASP A 131 -19.44 15.76 -1.24
CA ASP A 131 -19.51 16.38 -2.57
C ASP A 131 -20.92 16.29 -3.18
N ASN A 132 -21.74 15.31 -2.80
CA ASN A 132 -23.14 15.20 -3.27
C ASN A 132 -24.13 16.08 -2.48
N GLU A 133 -23.76 16.56 -1.28
CA GLU A 133 -24.60 17.46 -0.47
C GLU A 133 -24.46 18.95 -0.85
N LYS A 134 -23.48 19.31 -1.69
CA LYS A 134 -23.26 20.67 -2.20
C LYS A 134 -23.89 20.89 -3.57
#